data_AF-A0A843XTC3-F1
#
_entry.id   AF-A0A843XTC3-F1
#
_cell.length_a   1.000
_cell.length_b   1.000
_cell.length_c   1.000
_cell.angle_alpha   90.00
_cell.angle_beta   90.00
_cell.angle_gamma   90.00
#
_symmetry.space_group_name_H-M   'P 1'
#
loop_
_entity.id
_entity.type
_entity.pdbx_description
1 polymer ?
#
loop_
_entity_poly.entity_id
_entity_poly.type
_entity_poly.pdbx_seq_one_letter_code
_entity_poly.pdbx_strand_id
1 'polypeptide(L)'
;MSEVFEGYERQYCELSASLSRKCTSAGLLDGEQKKQKLSEIKTGLEDAEALIRKMDLEARSLQPNVKAMLLAKLREYKSDLNNLKTEVKRITSPNANQSA
;
A
#
# COMPACT_ATOMS: atom_id res chain seq x y z
N MET A 1 6.02 16.36 16.31
CA MET A 1 5.30 15.25 15.66
C MET A 1 5.42 14.02 16.58
N SER A 2 4.60 12.98 16.44
CA SER A 2 4.80 11.75 17.25
C SER A 2 5.89 10.90 16.60
N GLU A 3 6.98 10.60 17.33
CA GLU A 3 8.10 9.77 16.85
C GLU A 3 7.62 8.38 16.41
N VAL A 4 6.61 7.84 17.11
CA VAL A 4 5.98 6.56 16.79
C VAL A 4 5.25 6.64 15.44
N PHE A 5 4.49 7.70 15.22
CA PHE A 5 3.83 7.93 13.94
C PHE A 5 4.85 8.05 12.81
N GLU A 6 5.91 8.83 13.00
CA GLU A 6 6.97 9.05 12.00
C GLU A 6 7.71 7.74 11.65
N GLY A 7 7.92 6.86 12.63
CA GLY A 7 8.46 5.52 12.41
C GLY A 7 7.55 4.67 11.52
N TYR A 8 6.24 4.64 11.81
CA TYR A 8 5.28 3.93 10.97
C TYR A 8 5.13 4.55 9.57
N GLU A 9 5.18 5.88 9.47
CA GLU A 9 5.11 6.62 8.20
C GLU A 9 6.28 6.24 7.30
N ARG A 10 7.51 6.19 7.84
CA ARG A 10 8.70 5.77 7.09
C ARG A 10 8.57 4.33 6.58
N GLN A 11 8.15 3.40 7.44
CA GLN A 11 7.93 2.00 7.06
C GLN A 11 6.87 1.88 5.95
N TYR A 12 5.77 2.64 6.07
CA TYR A 12 4.72 2.64 5.06
C TYR A 12 5.24 3.18 3.71
N CYS A 13 6.00 4.28 3.70
CA CYS A 13 6.55 4.86 2.48
C CYS A 13 7.52 3.89 1.78
N GLU A 14 8.42 3.25 2.52
CA GLU A 14 9.35 2.24 1.99
C GLU A 14 8.61 1.05 1.40
N LEU A 15 7.59 0.55 2.12
CA LEU A 15 6.77 -0.57 1.69
C LEU A 15 5.94 -0.22 0.44
N SER A 16 5.30 0.95 0.41
CA SER A 16 4.53 1.45 -0.73
C SER A 16 5.39 1.57 -2.00
N ALA A 17 6.59 2.15 -1.88
CA ALA A 17 7.53 2.24 -2.98
C ALA A 17 7.99 0.85 -3.48
N SER A 18 8.22 -0.08 -2.55
CA SER A 18 8.54 -1.48 -2.87
C SER A 18 7.39 -2.17 -3.60
N LEU A 19 6.16 -2.01 -3.10
CA LEU A 19 4.94 -2.57 -3.70
C LEU A 19 4.72 -2.05 -5.12
N SER A 20 4.85 -0.74 -5.35
CA SER A 20 4.73 -0.15 -6.69
C SER A 20 5.70 -0.80 -7.68
N ARG A 21 6.98 -0.94 -7.31
CA ARG A 21 7.98 -1.63 -8.15
C ARG A 21 7.62 -3.11 -8.40
N LYS A 22 7.13 -3.81 -7.36
CA LYS A 22 6.70 -5.21 -7.49
C LYS A 22 5.49 -5.34 -8.40
N CYS A 23 4.52 -4.42 -8.35
CA CYS A 23 3.36 -4.42 -9.25
C CYS A 23 3.78 -4.23 -10.71
N THR A 24 4.63 -3.25 -11.00
CA THR A 24 5.19 -3.05 -12.36
C THR A 24 5.89 -4.31 -12.86
N SER A 25 6.73 -4.93 -12.03
CA SER A 25 7.41 -6.18 -12.38
C SER A 25 6.43 -7.34 -12.59
N ALA A 26 5.42 -7.51 -11.72
CA ALA A 26 4.42 -8.57 -11.83
C ALA A 26 3.56 -8.44 -13.11
N GLY A 27 3.38 -7.23 -13.64
CA GLY A 27 2.70 -7.00 -14.92
C GLY A 27 3.46 -7.55 -16.13
N LEU A 28 4.77 -7.79 -16.00
CA LEU A 28 5.66 -8.31 -17.06
C LEU A 28 5.98 -9.81 -16.90
N LEU A 29 5.46 -10.45 -15.85
CA LEU A 29 5.68 -11.86 -15.56
C LEU A 29 4.46 -12.70 -15.96
N ASP A 30 4.71 -13.99 -16.20
CA ASP A 30 3.68 -14.98 -16.48
C ASP A 30 3.85 -16.24 -15.61
N GLY A 31 2.85 -17.11 -15.66
CA GLY A 31 2.90 -18.44 -15.02
C GLY A 31 3.22 -18.41 -13.52
N GLU A 32 4.10 -19.32 -13.09
CA GLU A 32 4.44 -19.52 -11.69
C GLU A 32 5.18 -18.32 -11.07
N GLN A 33 6.05 -17.66 -11.83
CA GLN A 33 6.77 -16.47 -11.37
C GLN A 33 5.81 -15.32 -11.06
N LYS A 34 4.80 -15.10 -11.92
CA LYS A 34 3.75 -14.12 -11.67
C LYS A 34 2.96 -14.46 -10.41
N LYS A 35 2.57 -15.73 -10.25
CA LYS A 35 1.81 -16.21 -9.08
C LYS A 35 2.58 -15.98 -7.78
N GLN A 36 3.87 -16.30 -7.74
CA GLN A 36 4.72 -16.05 -6.59
C GLN A 36 4.80 -14.56 -6.28
N LYS A 37 5.05 -13.72 -7.30
CA LYS A 37 5.15 -12.27 -7.13
C LYS A 37 3.86 -11.64 -6.60
N LEU A 38 2.71 -12.10 -7.10
CA LEU A 38 1.40 -11.65 -6.63
C LEU A 38 1.14 -12.02 -5.17
N SER A 39 1.59 -13.19 -4.71
CA SER A 39 1.50 -13.55 -3.28
C SER A 39 2.33 -12.61 -2.40
N GLU A 40 3.56 -12.28 -2.80
CA GLU A 40 4.39 -11.31 -2.07
C GLU A 40 3.74 -9.92 -2.01
N ILE A 41 3.12 -9.49 -3.11
CA ILE A 41 2.42 -8.21 -3.18
C ILE A 41 1.21 -8.21 -2.24
N LYS A 42 0.42 -9.29 -2.21
CA LYS A 42 -0.73 -9.42 -1.31
C LYS A 42 -0.32 -9.29 0.15
N THR A 43 0.71 -10.02 0.59
CA THR A 43 1.23 -9.91 1.95
C THR A 43 1.68 -8.48 2.27
N GLY A 44 2.43 -7.84 1.36
CA GLY A 44 2.86 -6.45 1.57
C GLY A 44 1.69 -5.45 1.61
N LEU A 45 0.60 -5.68 0.89
CA LEU A 45 -0.60 -4.85 0.98
C LEU A 45 -1.30 -4.99 2.34
N GLU A 46 -1.32 -6.19 2.91
CA GLU A 46 -1.84 -6.43 4.26
C GLU A 46 -0.98 -5.73 5.33
N ASP A 47 0.35 -5.82 5.19
CA ASP A 47 1.30 -5.12 6.07
C ASP A 47 1.15 -3.59 5.98
N ALA A 48 0.99 -3.06 4.76
CA ALA A 48 0.75 -1.63 4.55
C ALA A 48 -0.57 -1.17 5.18
N GLU A 49 -1.62 -1.98 5.09
CA GLU A 49 -2.90 -1.70 5.76
C GLU A 49 -2.76 -1.72 7.28
N ALA A 50 -2.00 -2.67 7.83
CA ALA A 50 -1.72 -2.75 9.26
C ALA A 50 -0.95 -1.51 9.75
N LEU A 51 0.02 -1.00 8.98
CA LEU A 51 0.72 0.25 9.27
C LEU A 51 -0.21 1.45 9.28
N ILE A 52 -1.10 1.58 8.28
CA ILE A 52 -2.11 2.64 8.25
C ILE A 52 -3.01 2.58 9.49
N ARG A 53 -3.43 1.38 9.92
CA ARG A 53 -4.23 1.22 11.15
C ARG A 53 -3.46 1.65 12.40
N LYS A 54 -2.17 1.30 12.51
CA LYS A 54 -1.31 1.74 13.63
C LYS A 54 -1.14 3.26 13.66
N MET A 55 -0.91 3.87 12.50
CA MET A 55 -0.85 5.33 12.36
C MET A 55 -2.17 6.02 12.74
N ASP A 56 -3.32 5.45 12.36
CA ASP A 56 -4.65 5.98 12.71
C ASP A 56 -4.90 5.96 14.23
N LEU A 57 -4.52 4.87 14.90
CA LEU A 57 -4.59 4.76 16.36
C LEU A 57 -3.68 5.77 17.06
N GLU A 58 -2.43 5.90 16.58
CA GLU A 58 -1.46 6.86 17.11
C GLU A 58 -1.95 8.30 16.91
N ALA A 59 -2.43 8.65 15.72
CA ALA A 59 -2.95 10.00 15.45
C ALA A 59 -4.14 10.38 16.35
N ARG A 60 -4.97 9.39 16.74
CA ARG A 60 -6.15 9.63 17.59
C ARG A 60 -5.80 9.94 19.04
N SER A 61 -4.63 9.54 19.54
CA SER A 61 -4.19 9.81 20.92
C SER A 61 -3.61 11.21 21.10
N LEU A 62 -3.30 11.91 20.00
CA LEU A 62 -2.64 13.21 20.00
C LEU A 62 -3.62 14.38 20.14
N GLN A 63 -3.06 15.56 20.43
CA GLN A 63 -3.81 16.82 20.54
C GLN A 63 -4.58 17.15 19.25
N PRO A 64 -5.76 17.82 19.32
CA PRO A 64 -6.65 18.04 18.18
C PRO A 64 -5.98 18.61 16.92
N ASN A 65 -5.10 19.60 17.07
CA ASN A 65 -4.41 20.25 15.94
C ASN A 65 -3.49 19.27 15.21
N VAL A 66 -2.68 18.52 15.96
CA VAL A 66 -1.75 17.53 15.41
C VAL A 66 -2.52 16.36 14.79
N LYS A 67 -3.55 15.88 15.49
CA LYS A 67 -4.46 14.83 15.01
C LYS A 67 -5.06 15.19 13.66
N ALA A 68 -5.61 16.40 13.52
CA ALA A 68 -6.26 16.83 12.27
C ALA A 68 -5.29 16.79 11.07
N MET A 69 -4.06 17.27 11.27
CA MET A 69 -3.01 17.23 10.25
C MET A 69 -2.62 15.79 9.88
N LEU A 70 -2.44 14.91 10.86
CA LEU A 70 -2.09 13.50 10.60
C LEU A 70 -3.21 12.72 9.93
N LEU A 71 -4.47 12.99 10.28
CA LEU A 71 -5.64 12.39 9.63
C LEU A 71 -5.80 12.86 8.18
N ALA A 72 -5.32 14.06 7.82
CA ALA A 72 -5.25 14.49 6.43
C ALA A 72 -4.23 13.64 5.65
N LYS A 73 -3.00 13.49 6.16
CA LYS A 73 -1.99 12.60 5.56
C LYS A 73 -2.47 11.15 5.41
N LEU A 74 -3.13 10.61 6.44
CA LEU A 74 -3.64 9.24 6.40
C LEU A 74 -4.72 9.03 5.34
N ARG A 75 -5.48 10.06 4.98
CA ARG A 75 -6.44 9.96 3.86
C ARG A 75 -5.72 9.78 2.53
N GLU A 76 -4.63 10.50 2.31
CA GLU A 76 -3.80 10.33 1.11
C GLU A 76 -3.20 8.93 1.05
N TYR A 77 -2.59 8.45 2.15
CA TYR A 77 -2.04 7.09 2.21
C TYR A 77 -3.10 6.01 1.98
N LYS A 78 -4.32 6.17 2.52
CA LYS A 78 -5.43 5.24 2.25
C LYS A 78 -5.81 5.26 0.76
N SER A 79 -5.80 6.42 0.12
CA SER A 79 -6.08 6.57 -1.32
C SER A 79 -5.01 5.87 -2.16
N ASP A 80 -3.73 6.11 -1.88
CA ASP A 80 -2.61 5.48 -2.57
C ASP A 80 -2.64 3.95 -2.44
N LEU A 81 -2.88 3.44 -1.23
CA LEU A 81 -3.01 2.00 -1.01
C LEU A 81 -4.19 1.42 -1.79
N ASN A 82 -5.30 2.14 -1.92
CA ASN A 82 -6.44 1.70 -2.71
C ASN A 82 -6.12 1.69 -4.22
N ASN A 83 -5.33 2.64 -4.71
CA ASN A 83 -4.83 2.65 -6.08
C ASN A 83 -3.94 1.43 -6.34
N LEU A 84 -3.00 1.12 -5.45
CA LEU A 84 -2.16 -0.09 -5.55
C LEU A 84 -2.99 -1.38 -5.56
N LYS A 85 -3.98 -1.51 -4.67
CA LYS A 85 -4.91 -2.64 -4.66
C LYS A 85 -5.66 -2.79 -5.99
N THR A 86 -6.05 -1.68 -6.60
CA THR A 86 -6.77 -1.66 -7.89
C THR A 86 -5.84 -2.09 -9.03
N GLU A 87 -4.58 -1.64 -9.02
CA GLU A 87 -3.56 -2.08 -9.98
C GLU A 87 -3.32 -3.58 -9.89
N VAL A 88 -3.17 -4.13 -8.68
CA VAL A 88 -2.98 -5.58 -8.46
C VAL A 88 -4.16 -6.39 -8.98
N LYS A 89 -5.39 -5.91 -8.76
CA LYS A 89 -6.58 -6.54 -9.33
C LYS A 89 -6.50 -6.58 -10.85
N ARG A 90 -6.10 -5.48 -11.51
CA ARG A 90 -5.92 -5.42 -12.97
C ARG A 90 -4.86 -6.41 -13.46
N ILE A 91 -3.73 -6.52 -12.76
CA ILE A 91 -2.64 -7.47 -13.11
C ILE A 91 -3.09 -8.93 -12.97
N THR A 92 -3.96 -9.20 -11.99
CA THR A 92 -4.47 -10.54 -11.67
C THR A 92 -5.65 -10.95 -12.55
N SER A 93 -6.46 -10.00 -13.01
CA SER A 93 -7.53 -10.25 -13.95
C SER A 93 -6.96 -10.88 -15.23
N PRO A 94 -7.48 -12.04 -15.68
CA PRO A 94 -7.12 -12.55 -16.99
C PRO A 94 -7.52 -11.50 -18.02
N ASN A 95 -6.56 -10.97 -18.76
CA ASN A 95 -6.82 -9.99 -19.79
C ASN A 95 -7.64 -10.70 -20.88
N ALA A 96 -8.95 -10.45 -20.94
CA ALA A 96 -9.82 -10.92 -22.03
C ALA A 96 -9.51 -10.24 -23.38
N ASN A 97 -8.49 -9.38 -23.44
CA ASN A 97 -8.04 -8.67 -24.63
C ASN A 97 -6.51 -8.80 -24.78
N GLN A 98 -6.07 -9.90 -25.37
CA GLN A 98 -4.94 -9.85 -26.31
C GLN A 98 -5.51 -10.20 -27.68
N SER A 99 -6.19 -9.22 -28.29
CA SER A 99 -6.47 -9.22 -29.72
C SER A 99 -5.48 -8.27 -30.37
N ALA A 100 -4.46 -8.84 -30.99
CA ALA A 100 -3.71 -8.25 -32.11
C ALA A 100 -3.15 -9.42 -32.93
#